data_AF-A0A7X8PE61-F1
#
_entry.id   AF-A0A7X8PE61-F1
#
_cell.length_a   1.000
_cell.length_b   1.000
_cell.length_c   1.000
_cell.angle_alpha   90.00
_cell.angle_beta   90.00
_cell.angle_gamma   90.00
#
_symmetry.space_group_name_H-M   'P 1'
#
loop_
_entity.id
_entity.type
_entity.pdbx_description
1 polymer ?
#
loop_
_entity_poly.entity_id
_entity_poly.type
_entity_poly.pdbx_seq_one_letter_code
_entity_poly.pdbx_strand_id
1 'polypeptide(L)'
;MTYITDKNIVLGGRSRAWVAAIIVAVLQTAVLGYMVGERAWGLRSGTEVLLKTAPVDPRDLLRGDYVILNYDISRVPISTMVEGPPKMSRNDAILSVRLKKQDDGYWGIVESSFGALAPKPDTVVLKSLPVDYVFYGDAIDPSQAIIGVTYGIERYYVPEGQGHDIESARNDNRVAVAARVSSDGVAHIRSLLLDGKSVYEEPLY
;
A
#
# COMPACT_ATOMS: atom_id res chain seq x y z
N MET A 1 17.65 27.75 -74.53
CA MET A 1 16.71 28.21 -73.50
C MET A 1 16.07 26.96 -72.90
N THR A 2 16.56 26.42 -71.78
CA THR A 2 16.02 26.66 -70.40
C THR A 2 14.59 26.06 -70.32
N TYR A 3 14.16 25.12 -69.47
CA TYR A 3 14.62 24.59 -68.19
C TYR A 3 13.63 23.45 -67.76
N ILE A 4 14.12 22.51 -66.93
CA ILE A 4 13.45 21.94 -65.70
C ILE A 4 12.22 21.04 -65.92
N THR A 5 12.37 19.72 -65.75
CA THR A 5 12.12 18.92 -64.52
C THR A 5 10.63 18.74 -64.22
N ASP A 6 10.18 17.49 -64.22
CA ASP A 6 9.32 17.05 -63.12
C ASP A 6 9.62 15.59 -62.76
N LYS A 7 10.49 15.43 -61.76
CA LYS A 7 10.73 14.15 -61.09
C LYS A 7 9.86 14.17 -59.84
N ASN A 8 8.57 13.91 -60.01
CA ASN A 8 7.67 13.77 -58.87
C ASN A 8 7.95 12.44 -58.16
N ILE A 9 8.68 12.59 -57.07
CA ILE A 9 9.22 11.56 -56.20
C ILE A 9 8.07 10.85 -55.47
N VAL A 10 7.84 9.58 -55.80
CA VAL A 10 7.04 8.64 -55.02
C VAL A 10 7.83 8.23 -53.76
N LEU A 11 7.96 9.12 -52.77
CA LEU A 11 8.55 8.79 -51.45
C LEU A 11 7.62 9.10 -50.26
N GLY A 12 6.33 9.36 -50.50
CA GLY A 12 5.41 9.85 -49.46
C GLY A 12 4.72 8.81 -48.57
N GLY A 13 4.57 7.55 -48.98
CA GLY A 13 3.73 6.58 -48.24
C GLY A 13 4.49 5.75 -47.19
N ARG A 14 5.59 5.13 -47.60
CA ARG A 14 6.37 4.20 -46.76
C ARG A 14 7.14 4.94 -45.65
N SER A 15 7.72 6.09 -45.96
CA SER A 15 8.44 6.94 -44.99
C SER A 15 7.53 7.42 -43.85
N ARG A 16 6.31 7.85 -44.18
CA ARG A 16 5.30 8.27 -43.18
C ARG A 16 4.84 7.11 -42.30
N ALA A 17 4.70 5.90 -42.86
CA ALA A 17 4.37 4.71 -42.10
C ALA A 17 5.52 4.31 -41.13
N TRP A 18 6.78 4.40 -41.55
CA TRP A 18 7.93 4.14 -40.67
C TRP A 18 8.07 5.20 -39.58
N VAL A 19 7.86 6.48 -39.90
CA VAL A 19 7.83 7.56 -38.91
C VAL A 19 6.70 7.34 -37.91
N ALA A 20 5.50 6.98 -38.37
CA ALA A 20 4.38 6.65 -37.48
C ALA A 20 4.69 5.43 -36.60
N ALA A 21 5.31 4.38 -37.14
CA ALA A 21 5.70 3.20 -36.37
C ALA A 21 6.73 3.53 -35.28
N ILE A 22 7.73 4.38 -35.58
CA ILE A 22 8.71 4.85 -34.59
C ILE A 22 8.02 5.69 -33.51
N ILE A 23 7.12 6.60 -33.87
CA ILE A 23 6.36 7.40 -32.91
C ILE A 23 5.53 6.50 -31.99
N VAL A 24 4.85 5.50 -32.54
CA VAL A 24 4.06 4.53 -31.76
C VAL A 24 4.97 3.74 -30.83
N ALA A 25 6.11 3.24 -31.31
CA ALA A 25 7.06 2.49 -30.49
C ALA A 25 7.63 3.33 -29.34
N VAL A 26 7.97 4.61 -29.60
CA VAL A 26 8.43 5.55 -28.55
C VAL A 26 7.32 5.82 -27.55
N LEU A 27 6.09 6.05 -28.01
CA LEU A 27 4.95 6.29 -27.13
C LEU A 27 4.65 5.07 -26.26
N GLN A 28 4.67 3.86 -26.82
CA GLN A 28 4.50 2.61 -26.08
C GLN A 28 5.63 2.41 -25.05
N THR A 29 6.88 2.68 -25.44
CA THR A 29 8.03 2.60 -24.53
C THR A 29 7.90 3.62 -23.40
N ALA A 30 7.43 4.83 -23.69
CA ALA A 30 7.18 5.86 -22.69
C ALA A 30 6.06 5.46 -21.72
N VAL A 31 4.98 4.84 -22.19
CA VAL A 31 3.91 4.31 -21.33
C VAL A 31 4.44 3.22 -20.41
N LEU A 32 5.20 2.25 -20.92
CA LEU A 32 5.81 1.20 -20.10
C LEU A 32 6.82 1.79 -19.10
N GLY A 33 7.66 2.72 -19.56
CA GLY A 33 8.61 3.44 -18.72
C GLY A 33 7.91 4.24 -17.61
N TYR A 34 6.78 4.87 -17.90
CA TYR A 34 5.94 5.57 -16.92
C TYR A 34 5.38 4.59 -15.87
N MET A 35 4.84 3.45 -16.30
CA MET A 35 4.32 2.43 -15.38
C MET A 35 5.40 1.88 -14.44
N VAL A 36 6.63 1.67 -14.95
CA VAL A 36 7.77 1.21 -14.13
C VAL A 36 8.26 2.35 -13.23
N GLY A 37 8.32 3.58 -13.75
CA GLY A 37 8.77 4.77 -13.04
C GLY A 37 7.88 5.12 -11.86
N GLU A 38 6.56 5.06 -11.99
CA GLU A 38 5.63 5.28 -10.87
C GLU A 38 5.86 4.26 -9.74
N ARG A 39 6.05 2.99 -10.08
CA ARG A 39 6.33 1.94 -9.10
C ARG A 39 7.67 2.20 -8.40
N ALA A 40 8.72 2.50 -9.15
CA ALA A 40 10.05 2.76 -8.60
C ALA A 40 10.11 4.05 -7.75
N TRP A 41 9.32 5.08 -8.09
CA TRP A 41 9.26 6.32 -7.32
C TRP A 41 8.56 6.12 -5.98
N GLY A 42 7.41 5.43 -5.95
CA GLY A 42 6.69 5.14 -4.71
C GLY A 42 7.54 4.42 -3.65
N LEU A 43 8.46 3.54 -4.09
CA LEU A 43 9.39 2.80 -3.23
C LEU A 43 10.56 3.66 -2.68
N ARG A 44 10.95 4.73 -3.40
CA ARG A 44 12.04 5.64 -2.99
C ARG A 44 11.53 6.86 -2.20
N SER A 45 10.29 7.28 -2.41
CA SER A 45 9.70 8.46 -1.75
C SER A 45 8.70 8.12 -0.64
N GLY A 46 8.49 6.84 -0.34
CA GLY A 46 7.55 6.43 0.70
C GLY A 46 7.99 6.86 2.09
N THR A 47 7.04 7.29 2.92
CA THR A 47 7.28 7.65 4.32
C THR A 47 7.42 6.38 5.14
N GLU A 48 8.49 6.27 5.92
CA GLU A 48 8.68 5.14 6.83
C GLU A 48 7.80 5.29 8.07
N VAL A 49 7.00 4.27 8.33
CA VAL A 49 6.12 4.15 9.48
C VAL A 49 6.51 2.93 10.31
N LEU A 50 6.58 3.12 11.62
CA LEU A 50 6.78 2.03 12.57
C LEU A 50 5.43 1.58 13.11
N LEU A 51 5.05 0.35 12.79
CA LEU A 51 3.75 -0.23 13.13
C LEU A 51 3.90 -1.27 14.23
N LYS A 52 3.00 -1.21 15.21
CA LYS A 52 2.92 -2.18 16.28
C LYS A 52 2.11 -3.40 15.83
N THR A 53 2.68 -4.59 15.99
CA THR A 53 1.95 -5.83 15.69
C THR A 53 1.03 -6.22 16.84
N ALA A 54 -0.07 -6.88 16.49
CA ALA A 54 -1.01 -7.47 17.43
C ALA A 54 -0.90 -9.01 17.42
N PRO A 55 -1.22 -9.68 18.54
CA PRO A 55 -1.26 -11.15 18.60
C PRO A 55 -2.22 -11.75 17.56
N VAL A 56 -1.90 -12.95 17.11
CA VAL A 56 -2.75 -13.77 16.21
C VAL A 56 -2.78 -15.18 16.76
N ASP A 57 -3.94 -15.83 16.68
CA ASP A 57 -4.06 -17.24 17.08
C ASP A 57 -3.06 -18.11 16.26
N PRO A 58 -2.31 -19.02 16.91
CA PRO A 58 -1.34 -19.87 16.23
C PRO A 58 -2.03 -20.76 15.18
N ARG A 59 -1.38 -20.96 14.02
CA ARG A 59 -1.81 -21.94 13.01
C ARG A 59 -0.88 -23.15 12.98
N ASP A 60 -1.37 -24.23 12.41
CA ASP A 60 -0.65 -25.50 12.25
C ASP A 60 0.44 -25.44 11.15
N LEU A 61 1.53 -26.18 11.38
CA LEU A 61 2.93 -26.00 10.90
C LEU A 61 3.22 -26.32 9.42
N LEU A 62 2.21 -26.43 8.54
CA LEU A 62 2.39 -27.12 7.25
C LEU A 62 2.05 -26.26 6.02
N ARG A 63 2.59 -25.04 5.90
CA ARG A 63 2.41 -24.25 4.65
C ARG A 63 3.43 -23.11 4.42
N GLY A 64 4.70 -23.44 4.26
CA GLY A 64 5.76 -22.48 3.92
C GLY A 64 6.05 -21.47 5.04
N ASP A 65 7.29 -21.00 5.13
CA ASP A 65 7.71 -20.09 6.19
C ASP A 65 7.34 -18.64 5.86
N TYR A 66 6.08 -18.30 6.11
CA TYR A 66 5.69 -16.90 6.26
C TYR A 66 4.97 -16.74 7.59
N VAL A 67 5.23 -15.62 8.27
CA VAL A 67 4.50 -15.25 9.48
C VAL A 67 3.31 -14.40 9.12
N ILE A 68 2.17 -14.69 9.73
CA ILE A 68 0.99 -13.84 9.64
C ILE A 68 1.16 -12.71 10.65
N LEU A 69 0.97 -11.49 10.19
CA LEU A 69 1.03 -10.29 11.01
C LEU A 69 -0.36 -9.70 11.11
N ASN A 70 -0.68 -9.21 12.29
CA ASN A 70 -1.82 -8.34 12.51
C ASN A 70 -1.29 -7.05 13.15
N TYR A 71 -2.03 -5.95 13.04
CA TYR A 71 -1.58 -4.65 13.50
C TYR A 71 -2.61 -4.01 14.42
N ASP A 72 -2.15 -3.19 15.35
CA ASP A 72 -3.07 -2.37 16.15
C ASP A 72 -3.89 -1.42 15.25
N ILE A 73 -3.27 -0.93 14.17
CA ILE A 73 -3.94 -0.07 13.19
C ILE A 73 -5.00 -0.80 12.34
N SER A 74 -5.01 -2.14 12.31
CA SER A 74 -6.04 -2.92 11.61
C SER A 74 -7.42 -2.82 12.27
N ARG A 75 -7.48 -2.32 13.51
CA ARG A 75 -8.71 -2.09 14.26
C ARG A 75 -9.04 -0.60 14.25
N VAL A 76 -9.75 -0.15 13.21
CA VAL A 76 -10.06 1.28 13.02
C VAL A 76 -11.33 1.66 13.77
N PRO A 77 -11.26 2.51 14.82
CA PRO A 77 -12.46 2.95 15.52
C PRO A 77 -13.27 3.89 14.64
N ILE A 78 -14.59 3.69 14.57
CA ILE A 78 -15.50 4.56 13.81
C ILE A 78 -15.48 6.01 14.33
N SER A 79 -15.17 6.20 15.62
CA SER A 79 -14.98 7.53 16.23
C SER A 79 -13.87 8.37 15.60
N THR A 80 -12.92 7.75 14.88
CA THR A 80 -11.87 8.46 14.13
C THR A 80 -12.34 8.95 12.76
N MET A 81 -13.56 8.60 12.34
CA MET A 81 -14.05 8.87 10.99
C MET A 81 -14.53 10.32 10.85
N VAL A 82 -13.90 11.09 9.96
CA VAL A 82 -14.11 12.55 9.86
C VAL A 82 -15.54 12.92 9.45
N GLU A 83 -16.15 12.13 8.57
CA GLU A 83 -17.52 12.35 8.08
C GLU A 83 -18.54 11.43 8.80
N GLY A 84 -18.09 10.68 9.80
CA GLY A 84 -18.85 9.60 10.43
C GLY A 84 -19.02 8.38 9.53
N PRO A 85 -19.57 7.29 10.09
CA PRO A 85 -19.78 6.05 9.36
C PRO A 85 -20.80 6.23 8.21
N PRO A 86 -20.63 5.51 7.09
CA PRO A 86 -21.66 5.47 6.06
C PRO A 86 -23.00 4.98 6.63
N LYS A 87 -24.09 5.65 6.24
CA LYS A 87 -25.48 5.27 6.58
C LYS A 87 -26.06 4.16 5.68
N MET A 88 -25.19 3.51 4.91
CA MET A 88 -25.53 2.43 4.00
C MET A 88 -24.33 1.49 3.89
N SER A 89 -24.62 0.21 3.66
CA SER A 89 -23.58 -0.78 3.42
C SER A 89 -22.77 -0.45 2.17
N ARG A 90 -21.50 -0.83 2.17
CA ARG A 90 -20.58 -0.66 1.05
C ARG A 90 -19.83 -1.98 0.85
N ASN A 91 -19.67 -2.38 -0.41
CA ASN A 91 -18.87 -3.55 -0.77
C ASN A 91 -17.60 -3.08 -1.47
N ASP A 92 -16.52 -3.84 -1.32
CA ASP A 92 -15.22 -3.57 -1.93
C ASP A 92 -14.72 -2.13 -1.68
N ALA A 93 -15.05 -1.56 -0.52
CA ALA A 93 -14.71 -0.17 -0.22
C ALA A 93 -13.26 -0.06 0.25
N ILE A 94 -12.58 1.02 -0.12
CA ILE A 94 -11.24 1.32 0.39
C ILE A 94 -11.38 2.31 1.53
N LEU A 95 -10.88 1.94 2.72
CA LEU A 95 -10.77 2.84 3.85
C LEU A 95 -9.40 3.53 3.83
N SER A 96 -9.42 4.87 3.81
CA SER A 96 -8.26 5.71 4.04
C SER A 96 -8.08 5.94 5.54
N VAL A 97 -6.89 5.65 6.06
CA VAL A 97 -6.53 5.76 7.48
C VAL A 97 -5.34 6.68 7.60
N ARG A 98 -5.51 7.83 8.26
CA ARG A 98 -4.39 8.72 8.56
C ARG A 98 -3.69 8.28 9.83
N LEU A 99 -2.38 8.12 9.71
CA LEU A 99 -1.50 7.80 10.82
C LEU A 99 -0.66 9.02 11.20
N LYS A 100 -0.35 9.12 12.49
CA LYS A 100 0.62 10.07 13.05
C LYS A 100 1.53 9.35 14.03
N LYS A 101 2.80 9.76 14.08
CA LYS A 101 3.75 9.28 15.08
C LYS A 101 3.32 9.68 16.49
N GLN A 102 3.26 8.72 17.40
CA GLN A 102 2.91 8.85 18.80
C GLN A 102 4.17 9.00 19.66
N ASP A 103 3.99 9.30 20.95
CA ASP A 103 5.09 9.53 21.90
C ASP A 103 5.93 8.28 22.16
N ASP A 104 5.35 7.09 21.97
CA ASP A 104 6.03 5.80 22.07
C ASP A 104 6.86 5.44 20.82
N GLY A 105 6.85 6.31 19.80
CA GLY A 105 7.58 6.15 18.55
C GLY A 105 6.83 5.37 17.47
N TYR A 106 5.70 4.74 17.80
CA TYR A 106 4.85 4.02 16.85
C TYR A 106 3.89 4.97 16.14
N TRP A 107 3.39 4.55 14.98
CA TRP A 107 2.38 5.28 14.24
C TRP A 107 0.99 4.75 14.59
N GLY A 108 0.13 5.65 15.05
CA GLY A 108 -1.25 5.35 15.44
C GLY A 108 -2.27 6.08 14.58
N ILE A 109 -3.50 5.56 14.59
CA ILE A 109 -4.64 6.14 13.87
C ILE A 109 -5.04 7.46 14.50
N VAL A 110 -5.17 8.50 13.66
CA VAL A 110 -5.74 9.80 14.08
C VAL A 110 -7.05 10.12 13.38
N GLU A 111 -7.19 9.75 12.11
CA GLU A 111 -8.40 10.00 11.32
C GLU A 111 -8.65 8.85 10.33
N SER A 112 -9.89 8.62 9.95
CA SER A 112 -10.26 7.68 8.90
C SER A 112 -11.38 8.23 8.01
N SER A 113 -11.50 7.71 6.78
CA SER A 113 -12.59 8.03 5.86
C SER A 113 -12.69 6.99 4.74
N PHE A 114 -13.91 6.70 4.28
CA PHE A 114 -14.16 5.98 3.03
C PHE A 114 -13.96 6.86 1.77
N GLY A 115 -13.60 8.13 1.97
CA GLY A 115 -13.22 9.08 0.93
C GLY A 115 -11.73 9.43 0.96
N ALA A 116 -11.37 10.44 0.18
CA ALA A 116 -10.03 10.99 0.19
C ALA A 116 -9.79 11.81 1.46
N LEU A 117 -8.58 11.70 2.02
CA LEU A 117 -8.13 12.50 3.14
C LEU A 117 -7.12 13.54 2.62
N ALA A 118 -7.38 14.83 2.85
CA ALA A 118 -6.46 15.89 2.46
C ALA A 118 -5.08 15.69 3.14
N PRO A 119 -3.95 15.98 2.47
CA PRO A 119 -2.64 15.90 3.10
C PRO A 119 -2.55 16.80 4.34
N LYS A 120 -1.96 16.31 5.42
CA LYS A 120 -1.64 17.10 6.62
C LYS A 120 -0.15 16.93 6.96
N PRO A 121 0.54 17.98 7.45
CA PRO A 121 1.94 17.88 7.85
C PRO A 121 2.12 16.84 8.95
N ASP A 122 3.28 16.18 8.96
CA ASP A 122 3.66 15.14 9.94
C ASP A 122 2.68 13.96 10.04
N THR A 123 1.94 13.69 8.96
CA THR A 123 1.02 12.56 8.88
C THR A 123 1.19 11.82 7.56
N VAL A 124 0.67 10.60 7.53
CA VAL A 124 0.64 9.76 6.34
C VAL A 124 -0.74 9.13 6.20
N VAL A 125 -1.21 8.96 4.97
CA VAL A 125 -2.48 8.32 4.68
C VAL A 125 -2.19 6.92 4.13
N LEU A 126 -2.66 5.92 4.86
CA LEU A 126 -2.58 4.51 4.49
C LEU A 126 -3.94 4.07 3.96
N LYS A 127 -3.95 3.32 2.86
CA LYS A 127 -5.16 2.72 2.29
C LYS A 127 -5.22 1.24 2.63
N SER A 128 -6.39 0.81 3.07
CA SER A 128 -6.69 -0.61 3.23
C SER A 128 -6.87 -1.32 1.88
N LEU A 129 -6.77 -2.64 1.90
CA LEU A 129 -7.38 -3.50 0.89
C LEU A 129 -8.91 -3.37 0.93
N PRO A 130 -9.62 -3.76 -0.14
CA PRO A 130 -11.08 -3.70 -0.17
C PRO A 130 -11.72 -4.38 1.05
N VAL A 131 -12.65 -3.67 1.68
CA VAL A 131 -13.41 -4.13 2.84
C VAL A 131 -14.91 -3.97 2.60
N ASP A 132 -15.67 -4.98 3.02
CA ASP A 132 -17.13 -4.92 3.06
C ASP A 132 -17.56 -4.30 4.39
N TYR A 133 -18.30 -3.20 4.31
CA TYR A 133 -18.86 -2.49 5.44
C TYR A 133 -20.37 -2.71 5.49
N VAL A 134 -20.87 -3.25 6.60
CA VAL A 134 -22.29 -3.48 6.83
C VAL A 134 -22.86 -2.41 7.75
N PHE A 135 -23.88 -1.71 7.29
CA PHE A 135 -24.61 -0.75 8.11
C PHE A 135 -25.72 -1.44 8.90
N TYR A 136 -25.64 -1.41 10.23
CA TYR A 136 -26.61 -2.03 11.14
C TYR A 136 -27.70 -1.06 11.66
N GLY A 137 -27.80 0.16 11.12
CA GLY A 137 -28.69 1.18 11.65
C GLY A 137 -28.17 1.85 12.93
N ASP A 138 -29.04 2.59 13.63
CA ASP A 138 -28.72 3.29 14.87
C ASP A 138 -28.68 2.37 16.12
N ALA A 139 -28.75 1.05 15.92
CA ALA A 139 -28.83 0.05 17.00
C ALA A 139 -27.48 -0.21 17.70
N ILE A 140 -26.38 0.27 17.13
CA ILE A 140 -25.03 0.15 17.69
C ILE A 140 -24.56 1.54 18.03
N ASP A 141 -23.99 1.73 19.23
CA ASP A 141 -23.26 2.95 19.55
C ASP A 141 -22.07 3.08 18.58
N PRO A 142 -22.12 3.99 17.59
CA PRO A 142 -21.09 4.06 16.57
C PRO A 142 -19.76 4.53 17.16
N SER A 143 -19.75 5.11 18.37
CA SER A 143 -18.54 5.59 19.02
C SER A 143 -17.63 4.45 19.51
N GLN A 144 -18.17 3.25 19.72
CA GLN A 144 -17.42 2.06 20.19
C GLN A 144 -17.19 1.02 19.10
N ALA A 145 -17.80 1.21 17.93
CA ALA A 145 -17.67 0.28 16.81
C ALA A 145 -16.27 0.36 16.16
N ILE A 146 -15.76 -0.79 15.76
CA ILE A 146 -14.45 -0.96 15.12
C ILE A 146 -14.65 -1.59 13.75
N ILE A 147 -13.96 -1.07 12.75
CA ILE A 147 -13.84 -1.66 11.42
C ILE A 147 -12.51 -2.40 11.35
N GLY A 148 -12.57 -3.71 11.14
CA GLY A 148 -11.39 -4.53 10.87
C GLY A 148 -10.95 -4.36 9.41
N VAL A 149 -9.69 -3.98 9.19
CA VAL A 149 -9.13 -3.80 7.86
C VAL A 149 -7.77 -4.48 7.72
N THR A 150 -7.40 -4.75 6.47
CA THR A 150 -6.07 -5.24 6.09
C THR A 150 -5.42 -4.27 5.11
N TYR A 151 -4.10 -4.30 5.01
CA TYR A 151 -3.29 -3.33 4.27
C TYR A 151 -2.39 -3.99 3.20
N GLY A 152 -2.43 -5.33 3.09
CA GLY A 152 -1.59 -6.08 2.15
C GLY A 152 -0.18 -6.34 2.67
N ILE A 153 0.07 -6.05 3.95
CA ILE A 153 1.35 -6.28 4.65
C ILE A 153 1.20 -7.30 5.79
N GLU A 154 0.08 -8.03 5.86
CA GLU A 154 -0.19 -9.04 6.89
C GLU A 154 0.64 -10.32 6.72
N ARG A 155 1.50 -10.40 5.70
CA ARG A 155 2.33 -11.58 5.44
C ARG A 155 3.77 -11.15 5.31
N TYR A 156 4.63 -11.79 6.08
CA TYR A 156 6.06 -11.58 6.02
C TYR A 156 6.78 -12.91 5.79
N TYR A 157 7.52 -13.01 4.70
CA TYR A 157 8.20 -14.23 4.30
C TYR A 157 9.53 -14.34 5.03
N VAL A 158 9.80 -15.50 5.64
CA VAL A 158 11.01 -15.76 6.41
C VAL A 158 11.69 -17.03 5.91
N PRO A 159 13.00 -17.20 6.15
CA PRO A 159 13.67 -18.45 5.82
C PRO A 159 13.07 -19.63 6.57
N GLU A 160 13.26 -20.83 6.02
CA GLU A 160 12.65 -22.04 6.55
C GLU A 160 13.00 -22.28 8.03
N GLY A 161 12.00 -22.62 8.85
CA GLY A 161 12.19 -22.94 10.27
C GLY A 161 12.34 -21.74 11.22
N GLN A 162 12.17 -20.50 10.73
CA GLN A 162 12.30 -19.29 11.55
C GLN A 162 10.96 -18.62 11.91
N GLY A 163 9.84 -19.09 11.35
CA GLY A 163 8.54 -18.49 11.60
C GLY A 163 8.10 -18.58 13.06
N HIS A 164 8.34 -19.71 13.72
CA HIS A 164 7.84 -20.00 15.06
C HIS A 164 8.33 -19.01 16.14
N ASP A 165 9.61 -18.65 16.10
CA ASP A 165 10.21 -17.73 17.08
C ASP A 165 9.63 -16.32 16.93
N ILE A 166 9.39 -15.90 15.68
CA ILE A 166 8.79 -14.61 15.36
C ILE A 166 7.31 -14.58 15.75
N GLU A 167 6.57 -15.65 15.51
CA GLU A 167 5.16 -15.76 15.91
C GLU A 167 4.99 -15.73 17.44
N SER A 168 5.87 -16.44 18.16
CA SER A 168 5.92 -16.43 19.62
C SER A 168 6.23 -15.03 20.14
N ALA A 169 7.26 -14.37 19.60
CA ALA A 169 7.61 -13.02 19.98
C ALA A 169 6.53 -11.98 19.64
N ARG A 170 5.81 -12.15 18.53
CA ARG A 170 4.66 -11.31 18.17
C ARG A 170 3.56 -11.43 19.22
N ASN A 171 3.26 -12.65 19.67
CA ASN A 171 2.26 -12.88 20.72
C ASN A 171 2.69 -12.28 22.07
N ASP A 172 3.99 -12.18 22.32
CA ASP A 172 4.57 -11.47 23.46
C ASP A 172 4.64 -9.94 23.27
N ASN A 173 4.11 -9.40 22.16
CA ASN A 173 4.15 -7.97 21.78
C ASN A 173 5.57 -7.40 21.61
N ARG A 174 6.53 -8.25 21.23
CA ARG A 174 7.94 -7.89 21.02
C ARG A 174 8.29 -7.61 19.56
N VAL A 175 7.32 -7.78 18.65
CA VAL A 175 7.50 -7.57 17.22
C VAL A 175 6.91 -6.23 16.80
N ALA A 176 7.65 -5.52 15.95
CA ALA A 176 7.22 -4.34 15.25
C ALA A 176 7.61 -4.44 13.78
N VAL A 177 6.94 -3.65 12.93
CA VAL A 177 7.20 -3.64 11.49
C VAL A 177 7.51 -2.22 11.06
N ALA A 178 8.67 -2.03 10.44
CA ALA A 178 8.94 -0.84 9.65
C ALA A 178 8.35 -1.06 8.26
N ALA A 179 7.35 -0.26 7.90
CA ALA A 179 6.75 -0.25 6.58
C ALA A 179 7.02 1.10 5.90
N ARG A 180 7.08 1.10 4.56
CA ARG A 180 7.02 2.32 3.77
C ARG A 180 5.64 2.49 3.19
N VAL A 181 5.07 3.68 3.36
CA VAL A 181 3.81 4.06 2.75
C VAL A 181 4.08 5.00 1.60
N SER A 182 3.68 4.61 0.40
CA SER A 182 3.81 5.42 -0.82
C SER A 182 2.82 6.59 -0.82
N SER A 183 3.03 7.56 -1.72
CA SER A 183 2.18 8.75 -1.82
C SER A 183 0.72 8.47 -2.18
N ASP A 184 0.45 7.34 -2.84
CA ASP A 184 -0.89 6.84 -3.14
C ASP A 184 -1.52 6.03 -2.00
N GLY A 185 -0.77 5.81 -0.90
CA GLY A 185 -1.23 5.20 0.34
C GLY A 185 -1.07 3.69 0.44
N VAL A 186 -0.29 3.07 -0.44
CA VAL A 186 0.02 1.62 -0.38
C VAL A 186 1.19 1.39 0.58
N ALA A 187 1.11 0.35 1.41
CA ALA A 187 2.20 -0.04 2.30
C ALA A 187 3.03 -1.19 1.73
N HIS A 188 4.33 -1.13 2.01
CA HIS A 188 5.29 -2.20 1.75
C HIS A 188 6.12 -2.44 3.01
N ILE A 189 6.32 -3.71 3.38
CA ILE A 189 7.19 -4.04 4.50
C ILE A 189 8.63 -3.75 4.09
N ARG A 190 9.37 -3.09 4.97
CA ARG A 190 10.82 -2.91 4.84
C ARG A 190 11.55 -3.92 5.70
N SER A 191 11.22 -3.96 6.98
CA SER A 191 11.86 -4.86 7.93
C SER A 191 10.97 -5.22 9.11
N LEU A 192 11.28 -6.39 9.68
CA LEU A 192 10.71 -6.86 10.93
C LEU A 192 11.69 -6.58 12.07
N LEU A 193 11.19 -5.95 13.13
CA LEU A 193 11.95 -5.61 14.33
C LEU A 193 11.52 -6.51 15.48
N LEU A 194 12.49 -7.11 16.16
CA LEU A 194 12.33 -7.84 17.40
C LEU A 194 13.06 -7.08 18.51
N ASP A 195 12.33 -6.66 19.54
CA ASP A 195 12.86 -5.81 20.62
C ASP A 195 13.58 -4.55 20.10
N GLY A 196 13.05 -3.96 19.03
CA GLY A 196 13.61 -2.77 18.39
C GLY A 196 14.85 -3.02 17.51
N LYS A 197 15.31 -4.27 17.36
CA LYS A 197 16.40 -4.64 16.45
C LYS A 197 15.85 -5.25 15.17
N SER A 198 16.32 -4.78 14.03
CA SER A 198 15.98 -5.37 12.73
C SER A 198 16.51 -6.79 12.65
N VAL A 199 15.62 -7.77 12.48
CA VAL A 199 15.99 -9.19 12.39
C VAL A 199 16.07 -9.62 10.92
N TYR A 200 15.20 -9.05 10.08
CA TYR A 200 15.12 -9.37 8.67
C TYR A 200 14.75 -8.13 7.85
N GLU A 201 15.49 -7.91 6.76
CA GLU A 201 15.16 -6.90 5.74
C GLU A 201 14.77 -7.67 4.48
N GLU A 202 13.58 -7.37 3.95
CA GLU A 202 13.14 -8.00 2.71
C GLU A 202 13.95 -7.39 1.56
N PRO A 203 14.69 -8.19 0.77
CA PRO A 203 15.52 -7.65 -0.29
C PRO A 203 14.65 -6.90 -1.30
N LEU A 204 14.98 -5.62 -1.50
CA LEU A 204 14.37 -4.80 -2.54
C LEU A 204 14.94 -5.24 -3.89
N TYR A 205 14.41 -6.34 -4.43
CA TYR A 205 14.61 -6.90 -5.78
C TYR A 205 16.02 -6.78 -6.39
#